data_AF-A0A660YZW4-F1
#
_entry.id   AF-A0A660YZW4-F1
#
_cell.length_a   1.000
_cell.length_b   1.000
_cell.length_c   1.000
_cell.angle_alpha   90.00
_cell.angle_beta   90.00
_cell.angle_gamma   90.00
#
_symmetry.space_group_name_H-M   'P 1'
#
loop_
_entity.id
_entity.type
_entity.pdbx_description
1 polymer ?
#
loop_
_entity_poly.entity_id
_entity_poly.type
_entity_poly.pdbx_seq_one_letter_code
_entity_poly.pdbx_strand_id
1 'polypeptide(L)' 'MKKKLLKRTIAIAKKEIRQLKRDTRLLFVIFFFPVFLLIIFGYAVNFDVKNITIAIYDQDKTDLSREFIRSLT' A
#
# COMPACT_ATOMS: atom_id res chain seq x y z
N MET A 1 -27.34 -16.76 32.11
CA MET A 1 -27.69 -16.33 30.73
C MET A 1 -26.50 -16.13 29.78
N LYS A 2 -25.45 -15.35 30.14
CA LYS A 2 -24.33 -14.98 29.23
C LYS A 2 -23.59 -16.17 28.58
N LYS A 3 -23.35 -17.27 29.30
CA LYS A 3 -22.67 -18.47 28.77
C LYS A 3 -23.41 -19.17 27.61
N LYS A 4 -24.76 -19.10 27.57
CA LYS A 4 -25.58 -19.71 26.51
C LYS A 4 -25.51 -18.91 25.21
N LEU A 5 -25.46 -17.58 25.32
CA LEU A 5 -25.28 -16.68 24.19
C LEU A 5 -23.90 -16.88 23.56
N LEU A 6 -22.84 -16.93 24.37
CA LEU A 6 -21.48 -17.16 23.89
C LEU A 6 -21.32 -18.49 23.12
N LYS A 7 -21.92 -19.57 23.65
CA LYS A 7 -21.93 -20.88 22.95
C LYS A 7 -22.64 -20.82 21.60
N ARG A 8 -23.73 -20.07 21.49
CA ARG A 8 -24.46 -19.88 20.22
C ARG A 8 -23.65 -19.07 19.21
N THR A 9 -23.06 -17.96 19.63
CA THR A 9 -22.23 -17.12 18.75
C THR A 9 -21.03 -17.90 18.21
N ILE A 10 -20.34 -18.67 19.05
CA ILE A 10 -19.22 -19.52 18.62
C ILE A 10 -19.68 -20.62 17.66
N ALA A 11 -20.85 -21.22 17.88
CA ALA A 11 -21.40 -22.23 16.98
C ALA A 11 -21.70 -21.66 15.58
N ILE A 12 -22.24 -20.44 15.53
CA ILE A 12 -22.51 -19.73 14.27
C ILE A 12 -21.19 -19.34 13.59
N ALA A 13 -20.24 -18.75 14.32
CA ALA A 13 -18.92 -18.40 13.78
C ALA A 13 -18.20 -19.63 13.18
N LYS A 14 -18.26 -20.78 13.86
CA LYS A 14 -17.70 -22.04 13.35
C LYS A 14 -18.37 -22.52 12.07
N LYS A 15 -19.68 -22.30 11.91
CA LYS A 15 -20.42 -22.63 10.68
C LYS A 15 -19.94 -21.73 9.54
N GLU A 16 -19.89 -20.41 9.77
CA GLU A 16 -19.46 -19.43 8.76
C GLU A 16 -18.01 -19.65 8.32
N ILE A 17 -17.09 -19.88 9.25
CA ILE A 17 -15.68 -20.19 8.91
C ILE A 17 -15.58 -21.44 8.03
N ARG A 18 -16.41 -22.46 8.30
CA ARG A 18 -16.43 -23.68 7.47
C ARG A 18 -17.02 -23.41 6.08
N GLN A 19 -18.02 -22.54 5.97
CA GLN A 19 -18.59 -22.12 4.69
C GLN A 19 -17.57 -21.31 3.88
N LEU A 20 -16.96 -20.29 4.49
CA LEU A 20 -15.88 -19.49 3.91
C LEU A 20 -14.72 -20.36 3.43
N LYS A 21 -14.29 -21.35 4.23
CA LYS A 21 -13.21 -22.27 3.85
C LYS A 21 -13.55 -23.15 2.63
N ARG A 22 -14.83 -23.48 2.42
CA ARG A 22 -15.28 -24.26 1.25
C ARG A 22 -15.47 -23.39 0.01
N ASP A 23 -15.61 -22.09 0.17
CA ASP A 23 -15.73 -21.15 -0.95
C ASP A 23 -14.34 -20.80 -1.49
N THR A 24 -13.84 -21.62 -2.40
CA THR A 24 -12.54 -21.42 -3.04
C THR A 24 -12.44 -20.08 -3.78
N ARG A 25 -13.54 -19.54 -4.30
CA ARG A 25 -13.55 -18.24 -5.00
C ARG A 25 -13.29 -17.10 -4.02
N LEU A 26 -13.96 -17.15 -2.87
CA LEU A 26 -13.84 -16.13 -1.85
C LEU A 26 -12.44 -16.18 -1.20
N LEU A 27 -11.92 -17.38 -0.92
CA LEU A 27 -10.53 -17.56 -0.50
C LEU A 27 -9.53 -17.03 -1.53
N PHE A 28 -9.77 -17.28 -2.82
CA PHE A 28 -8.93 -16.77 -3.89
C PHE A 28 -8.89 -15.25 -3.88
N VAL A 29 -10.04 -14.57 -3.83
CA VAL A 29 -10.08 -13.09 -3.81
C VAL A 29 -9.38 -12.53 -2.56
N ILE A 30 -9.61 -13.11 -1.38
CA ILE A 30 -8.99 -12.67 -0.12
C ILE A 30 -7.46 -12.78 -0.17
N PHE A 31 -6.89 -13.77 -0.85
CA PHE A 31 -5.44 -13.93 -0.97
C PHE A 31 -4.84 -13.21 -2.18
N PHE A 32 -5.49 -13.32 -3.34
CA PHE A 32 -5.02 -12.77 -4.59
C PHE A 32 -4.97 -11.25 -4.56
N PHE A 33 -6.04 -10.61 -4.09
CA PHE A 33 -6.13 -9.14 -4.09
C PHE A 33 -5.00 -8.48 -3.28
N PRO A 34 -4.70 -8.88 -2.03
CA PRO A 34 -3.58 -8.29 -1.29
C PRO A 34 -2.21 -8.63 -1.88
N VAL A 35 -2.00 -9.83 -2.42
CA VAL A 35 -0.74 -10.19 -3.09
C VAL A 35 -0.54 -9.34 -4.35
N PHE A 36 -1.59 -9.19 -5.16
CA PHE A 36 -1.60 -8.36 -6.36
C PHE A 36 -1.32 -6.89 -6.03
N LEU A 37 -1.97 -6.36 -5.00
CA LEU A 37 -1.70 -5.02 -4.48
C LEU A 37 -0.24 -4.88 -4.04
N LEU A 38 0.31 -5.85 -3.32
CA LEU A 38 1.70 -5.81 -2.87
C LEU A 38 2.68 -5.78 -4.05
N ILE A 39 2.41 -6.54 -5.11
CA ILE A 39 3.20 -6.50 -6.35
C ILE A 39 3.12 -5.12 -6.99
N ILE A 40 1.91 -4.57 -7.15
CA ILE A 40 1.72 -3.21 -7.72
C ILE A 40 2.45 -2.19 -6.88
N PHE A 41 2.27 -2.17 -5.57
CA PHE A 41 2.94 -1.21 -4.70
C PHE A 41 4.46 -1.42 -4.71
N GLY A 42 4.95 -2.66 -4.68
CA GLY A 42 6.38 -2.96 -4.75
C GLY A 42 7.03 -2.50 -6.07
N TYR A 43 6.30 -2.56 -7.19
CA TYR A 43 6.79 -2.10 -8.49
C TYR A 43 6.53 -0.61 -8.77
N ALA A 44 5.40 -0.07 -8.34
CA ALA A 44 5.00 1.31 -8.61
C ALA A 44 5.65 2.29 -7.62
N VAL A 45 5.93 1.86 -6.40
CA VAL A 45 6.66 2.64 -5.38
C VAL A 45 8.17 2.46 -5.56
N ASN A 46 8.65 2.57 -6.80
CA ASN A 46 10.06 2.85 -7.03
C ASN A 46 10.25 4.36 -6.81
N PHE A 47 10.84 4.76 -5.69
CA PHE A 47 11.25 6.14 -5.40
C PHE A 47 12.41 6.62 -6.29
N ASP A 48 12.74 5.89 -7.34
CA ASP A 48 13.78 6.22 -8.31
C ASP A 48 13.24 7.21 -9.33
N VAL A 49 12.98 8.45 -8.88
CA VAL A 49 12.47 9.49 -9.75
C VAL A 49 13.62 10.11 -10.55
N LYS A 50 14.14 9.34 -11.49
CA LYS A 50 15.29 9.73 -12.33
C LYS A 50 15.01 10.89 -13.28
N ASN A 51 13.73 11.13 -13.60
CA ASN A 51 13.31 12.10 -14.62
C ASN A 51 12.26 13.09 -14.08
N ILE A 52 12.49 13.69 -12.91
CA ILE A 52 11.77 14.91 -12.57
C ILE A 52 12.49 16.09 -13.22
N THR A 53 11.76 16.86 -14.02
CA THR A 53 12.19 18.19 -14.45
C THR A 53 12.17 19.10 -13.22
N ILE A 54 13.35 19.39 -12.66
CA ILE A 54 13.51 20.35 -11.57
C ILE A 54 13.61 21.74 -12.18
N ALA A 55 12.78 22.68 -11.72
CA ALA A 55 12.89 24.09 -12.06
C ALA A 55 13.65 24.81 -10.93
N ILE A 56 14.69 25.55 -11.27
CA ILE A 56 15.46 26.36 -10.33
C ILE A 56 14.94 27.80 -10.42
N TYR A 57 14.52 28.37 -9.28
CA TYR A 57 14.08 29.75 -9.20
C TYR A 57 15.05 30.57 -8.35
N ASP A 58 15.93 31.31 -9.03
CA ASP A 58 16.94 32.18 -8.40
C ASP A 58 16.41 33.61 -8.26
N GLN A 59 16.11 34.02 -7.02
CA GLN A 59 15.70 35.39 -6.69
C GLN A 59 16.87 36.29 -6.29
N ASP A 60 17.93 35.71 -5.73
CA ASP A 60 19.06 36.44 -5.18
C ASP A 60 19.97 36.97 -6.29
N LYS A 61 20.09 36.23 -7.41
CA LYS A 61 20.88 36.62 -8.60
C LYS A 61 22.31 37.03 -8.26
N THR A 62 22.86 36.52 -7.17
CA THR A 62 24.25 36.74 -6.73
C THR A 62 25.19 35.74 -7.41
N ASP A 63 26.49 36.05 -7.39
CA ASP A 63 27.50 35.15 -7.95
C ASP A 63 27.59 33.82 -7.19
N LEU A 64 27.38 33.85 -5.87
CA LEU A 64 27.30 32.66 -5.03
C LEU A 64 26.10 31.78 -5.39
N SER A 65 24.93 32.38 -5.64
CA SER A 65 23.74 31.64 -6.10
C SER A 65 23.99 30.95 -7.44
N ARG A 66 24.60 31.66 -8.40
CA ARG A 66 24.95 31.09 -9.71
C ARG A 66 25.98 29.97 -9.64
N GLU A 67 26.97 30.08 -8.75
CA GLU A 67 27.99 29.04 -8.54
C GLU A 67 27.36 27.78 -7.92
N PHE A 68 26.44 27.95 -6.96
CA PHE A 68 25.69 26.85 -6.37
C PHE A 68 24.78 26.14 -7.39
N ILE A 69 24.10 26.88 -8.26
CA ILE A 69 23.26 26.30 -9.32
C ILE A 69 24.10 25.48 -10.31
N ARG A 70 25.31 25.95 -10.63
CA ARG A 70 26.26 25.26 -11.50
C ARG A 70 26.81 23.97 -10.91
N SER A 71 26.85 23.81 -9.59
CA SER A 71 27.31 22.55 -8.97
C SER A 71 26.20 21.48 -8.91
N LEU A 72 24.95 21.88 -9.12
CA LEU A 72 23.77 21.00 -9.13
C LEU A 72 23.41 20.47 -10.52
N THR A 73 23.95 21.05 -11.60
CA THR A 73 23.69 20.68 -13.01
C THR A 73 24.92 20.01 -13.62
#